data_AF-A0A3B9HRT2-F1
#
_entry.id   AF-A0A3B9HRT2-F1
#
_cell.length_a   1.000
_cell.length_b   1.000
_cell.length_c   1.000
_cell.angle_alpha   90.00
_cell.angle_beta   90.00
_cell.angle_gamma   90.00
#
_symmetry.space_group_name_H-M   'P 1'
#
loop_
_entity.id
_entity.type
_entity.pdbx_description
1 polymer ?
#
loop_
_entity_poly.entity_id
_entity_poly.type
_entity_poly.pdbx_seq_one_letter_code
_entity_poly.pdbx_strand_id
1 'polypeptide(L)'
;AGINNFMSQSVGSPLLVMGKSPLPSFMPSPGPCMIPMGGEMVENKTSKRLGIETSMICILDIGEGKEILFSVENAMKNDTLDIVVAHETAHAMQFDLYGKLFQKIQRTSSNGHDAPIITDLGLAYIEGWAEAFEAVYGPANVKLAEKDRKKYNISEFLYGRQDPIRRDRYVWANHTGKKTGVLKNGLQLMSTEGVIAGHFYDILTSRAINAPFEKSVQTMLTSPMNFVEFINNYVKLFPEDKRVVYRIILENSHYVTMDAQAAQAYKNYYENKVGYTQKKVSKGDFEKIKKDYKAYTEGLFAKAMKNGDIFANVGPQMWFAGKINLSNIKSEPTAAKKIMAKAFGKKDKFYEFRLDLNTATADMFRMIGFAEADAAKLVEARDKTGFFKGGNPVNIIKQVVGDERFGKYNSVLNLAPYDHSKADAIAQYKEQSLALWPEDIAKLGN
;
A
#
# COMPACT_ATOMS: atom_id res chain seq x y z
N ALA A 1 -34.54 -11.42 -11.24
CA ALA A 1 -34.27 -11.01 -9.85
C ALA A 1 -33.49 -12.15 -9.20
N GLY A 2 -32.18 -12.14 -9.36
CA GLY A 2 -31.31 -13.27 -8.98
C GLY A 2 -30.80 -13.12 -7.55
N ILE A 3 -30.31 -14.23 -7.00
CA ILE A 3 -29.66 -14.48 -5.69
C ILE A 3 -28.65 -13.40 -5.20
N ASN A 4 -28.32 -12.40 -6.01
CA ASN A 4 -27.25 -11.42 -5.80
C ASN A 4 -27.66 -10.22 -4.91
N ASN A 5 -28.67 -10.35 -4.05
CA ASN A 5 -29.05 -9.30 -3.09
C ASN A 5 -29.18 -9.95 -1.71
N PHE A 6 -28.05 -10.11 -1.01
CA PHE A 6 -28.01 -10.68 0.34
C PHE A 6 -27.65 -9.60 1.36
N MET A 7 -28.42 -9.52 2.45
CA MET A 7 -28.18 -8.64 3.58
C MET A 7 -28.31 -9.48 4.86
N SER A 8 -27.21 -9.66 5.60
CA SER A 8 -27.24 -10.27 6.93
C SER A 8 -27.27 -9.18 8.01
N GLN A 9 -28.20 -9.31 8.98
CA GLN A 9 -28.32 -8.45 10.16
C GLN A 9 -28.22 -9.23 11.49
N SER A 10 -27.49 -10.34 11.51
CA SER A 10 -27.25 -11.06 12.76
C SER A 10 -25.87 -10.69 13.33
N VAL A 11 -25.83 -10.39 14.64
CA VAL A 11 -24.69 -10.06 15.52
C VAL A 11 -23.35 -9.85 14.79
N GLY A 12 -22.98 -8.59 14.52
CA GLY A 12 -21.73 -8.22 13.86
C GLY A 12 -21.92 -7.10 12.81
N SER A 13 -20.85 -6.80 12.07
CA SER A 13 -20.89 -5.87 10.94
C SER A 13 -21.82 -6.39 9.82
N PRO A 14 -22.85 -5.64 9.37
CA PRO A 14 -23.74 -6.10 8.30
C PRO A 14 -22.96 -6.40 7.01
N LEU A 15 -23.32 -7.51 6.34
CA LEU A 15 -22.73 -7.92 5.06
C LEU A 15 -23.74 -7.71 3.93
N LEU A 16 -23.34 -6.93 2.93
CA LEU A 16 -24.06 -6.67 1.69
C LEU A 16 -23.24 -7.20 0.50
N VAL A 17 -23.82 -8.14 -0.25
CA VAL A 17 -23.18 -8.70 -1.46
C VAL A 17 -24.11 -8.43 -2.64
N MET A 18 -23.63 -7.64 -3.61
CA MET A 18 -24.45 -7.22 -4.76
C MET A 18 -23.71 -7.25 -6.08
N GLY A 19 -24.36 -7.81 -7.11
CA GLY A 19 -23.81 -7.85 -8.48
C GLY A 19 -23.84 -6.51 -9.24
N LYS A 20 -24.37 -5.44 -8.63
CA LYS A 20 -24.34 -4.07 -9.17
C LYS A 20 -24.15 -3.07 -8.04
N SER A 21 -23.26 -2.10 -8.22
CA SER A 21 -23.05 -1.03 -7.26
C SER A 21 -24.35 -0.24 -7.05
N PRO A 22 -24.82 -0.06 -5.79
CA PRO A 22 -25.96 0.80 -5.48
C PRO A 22 -25.53 2.28 -5.44
N LEU A 23 -24.21 2.53 -5.48
CA LEU A 23 -23.64 3.85 -5.35
C LEU A 23 -23.78 4.61 -6.69
N PRO A 24 -24.07 5.92 -6.63
CA PRO A 24 -24.10 6.75 -7.82
C PRO A 24 -22.79 6.68 -8.61
N SER A 25 -22.87 6.68 -9.94
CA SER A 25 -21.74 6.58 -10.87
C SER A 25 -20.66 7.68 -10.78
N PHE A 26 -20.85 8.68 -9.91
CA PHE A 26 -19.87 9.73 -9.65
C PHE A 26 -18.95 9.43 -8.46
N MET A 27 -19.24 8.39 -7.65
CA MET A 27 -18.26 7.91 -6.69
C MET A 27 -17.20 7.11 -7.46
N PRO A 28 -15.90 7.45 -7.33
CA PRO A 28 -14.84 6.73 -8.03
C PRO A 28 -14.99 5.26 -7.71
N SER A 29 -15.01 4.42 -8.76
CA SER A 29 -15.27 2.99 -8.64
C SER A 29 -14.30 2.41 -7.61
N PRO A 30 -14.76 2.11 -6.38
CA PRO A 30 -13.91 1.42 -5.44
C PRO A 30 -13.67 0.03 -6.05
N GLY A 31 -12.61 -0.66 -5.63
CA GLY A 31 -12.51 -2.09 -5.88
C GLY A 31 -13.70 -2.85 -5.26
N PRO A 32 -13.57 -4.13 -4.90
CA PRO A 32 -14.61 -4.83 -4.16
C PRO A 32 -14.58 -4.37 -2.69
N CYS A 33 -14.34 -3.08 -2.45
CA CYS A 33 -13.95 -2.54 -1.16
C CYS A 33 -15.17 -2.43 -0.25
N MET A 34 -14.97 -2.82 1.01
CA MET A 34 -15.72 -2.33 2.15
C MET A 34 -15.81 -0.82 1.98
N ILE A 35 -17.01 -0.33 1.67
CA ILE A 35 -17.30 1.07 1.86
C ILE A 35 -17.46 1.16 3.37
N PRO A 36 -16.59 1.88 4.11
CA PRO A 36 -16.95 2.34 5.43
C PRO A 36 -18.07 3.35 5.24
N MET A 37 -19.25 2.87 4.87
CA MET A 37 -20.48 3.52 5.22
C MET A 37 -20.50 3.33 6.73
N GLY A 38 -19.87 4.27 7.43
CA GLY A 38 -20.57 4.80 8.56
C GLY A 38 -21.88 5.32 8.02
N GLY A 39 -22.86 4.43 7.83
CA GLY A 39 -24.23 4.81 7.65
C GLY A 39 -24.50 5.64 8.89
N GLU A 40 -24.57 6.96 8.72
CA GLU A 40 -25.05 7.82 9.78
C GLU A 40 -26.41 7.24 10.14
N MET A 41 -26.50 6.53 11.27
CA MET A 41 -27.80 6.13 11.77
C MET A 41 -28.49 7.43 12.10
N VAL A 42 -29.51 7.75 11.32
CA VAL A 42 -30.40 8.87 11.59
C VAL A 42 -31.54 8.30 12.40
N GLU A 43 -31.76 8.89 13.57
CA GLU A 43 -32.93 8.54 14.38
C GLU A 43 -34.19 8.77 13.54
N ASN A 44 -34.95 7.70 13.25
CA ASN A 44 -36.08 7.70 12.31
C ASN A 44 -37.12 8.81 12.55
N LYS A 45 -37.26 9.28 13.80
CA LYS A 45 -38.25 10.32 14.15
C LYS A 45 -37.71 11.75 14.08
N THR A 46 -36.41 11.94 14.28
CA THR A 46 -35.82 13.28 14.46
C THR A 46 -34.82 13.64 13.36
N SER A 47 -34.43 12.67 12.54
CA SER A 47 -33.31 12.80 11.59
C SER A 47 -32.00 13.25 12.24
N LYS A 48 -31.87 13.06 13.57
CA LYS A 48 -30.65 13.38 14.30
C LYS A 48 -29.58 12.35 13.97
N ARG A 49 -28.41 12.83 13.57
CA ARG A 49 -27.24 12.01 13.27
C ARG A 49 -26.72 11.38 14.57
N LEU A 50 -26.77 10.05 14.66
CA LEU A 50 -26.31 9.29 15.84
C LEU A 50 -24.81 8.95 15.76
N GLY A 51 -24.19 9.12 14.60
CA GLY A 51 -22.77 8.87 14.37
C GLY A 51 -22.53 7.52 13.66
N ILE A 52 -21.26 7.15 13.58
CA ILE A 52 -20.78 5.93 12.92
C ILE A 52 -20.71 4.83 13.99
N GLU A 53 -21.68 3.94 14.02
CA GLU A 53 -21.78 2.92 15.07
C GLU A 53 -21.42 1.49 14.62
N THR A 54 -21.31 1.21 13.31
CA THR A 54 -20.89 -0.11 12.80
C THR A 54 -20.18 0.00 11.44
N SER A 55 -19.26 -0.92 11.12
CA SER A 55 -18.85 -1.14 9.72
C SER A 55 -19.90 -1.93 8.96
N MET A 56 -19.96 -1.74 7.63
CA MET A 56 -20.75 -2.58 6.72
C MET A 56 -19.81 -3.14 5.66
N ILE A 57 -19.78 -4.45 5.50
CA ILE A 57 -19.04 -5.10 4.42
C ILE A 57 -19.86 -4.98 3.14
N CYS A 58 -19.29 -4.43 2.09
CA CYS A 58 -19.94 -4.31 0.78
C CYS A 58 -19.05 -4.95 -0.28
N ILE A 59 -19.56 -5.97 -0.96
CA ILE A 59 -18.84 -6.63 -2.07
C ILE A 59 -19.65 -6.42 -3.35
N LEU A 60 -19.01 -5.78 -4.33
CA LEU A 60 -19.63 -5.31 -5.56
C LEU A 60 -18.82 -5.75 -6.79
N ASP A 61 -19.50 -5.89 -7.94
CA ASP A 61 -18.83 -6.01 -9.24
C ASP A 61 -17.92 -4.79 -9.48
N ILE A 62 -16.72 -5.04 -10.02
CA ILE A 62 -15.73 -4.00 -10.36
C ILE A 62 -15.54 -3.98 -11.87
N GLY A 63 -15.61 -2.81 -12.47
CA GLY A 63 -15.36 -2.63 -13.89
C GLY A 63 -15.78 -1.28 -14.42
N GLU A 64 -15.28 -0.91 -15.60
CA GLU A 64 -15.69 0.29 -16.32
C GLU A 64 -16.15 -0.09 -17.74
N GLY A 65 -17.34 0.38 -18.12
CA GLY A 65 -17.90 0.12 -19.45
C GLY A 65 -18.11 -1.38 -19.73
N LYS A 66 -17.28 -1.95 -20.61
CA LYS A 66 -17.33 -3.38 -20.99
C LYS A 66 -16.30 -4.25 -20.27
N GLU A 67 -15.38 -3.63 -19.53
CA GLU A 67 -14.33 -4.34 -18.81
C GLU A 67 -14.85 -4.76 -17.43
N ILE A 68 -14.82 -6.06 -17.14
CA ILE A 68 -15.18 -6.62 -15.84
C ILE A 68 -13.88 -7.05 -15.17
N LEU A 69 -13.45 -6.29 -14.17
CA LEU A 69 -12.26 -6.59 -13.34
C LEU A 69 -12.59 -7.63 -12.27
N PHE A 70 -13.81 -7.59 -11.74
CA PHE A 70 -14.37 -8.56 -10.80
C PHE A 70 -15.88 -8.68 -10.97
N SER A 71 -16.41 -9.89 -10.83
CA SER A 71 -17.84 -10.12 -10.75
C SER A 71 -18.17 -11.03 -9.59
N VAL A 72 -19.08 -10.59 -8.73
CA VAL A 72 -19.66 -11.36 -7.64
C VAL A 72 -20.26 -12.65 -8.16
N GLU A 73 -20.97 -12.59 -9.30
CA GLU A 73 -21.60 -13.78 -9.89
C GLU A 73 -20.55 -14.82 -10.30
N ASN A 74 -19.44 -14.39 -10.92
CA ASN A 74 -18.34 -15.28 -11.25
C ASN A 74 -17.72 -15.84 -9.98
N ALA A 75 -17.40 -14.98 -9.01
CA ALA A 75 -16.78 -15.35 -7.73
C ALA A 75 -17.62 -16.38 -6.94
N MET A 76 -18.96 -16.26 -6.97
CA MET A 76 -19.86 -17.25 -6.40
C MET A 76 -19.82 -18.58 -7.16
N LYS A 77 -19.81 -18.56 -8.49
CA LYS A 77 -19.83 -19.78 -9.32
C LYS A 77 -18.51 -20.55 -9.29
N ASN A 78 -17.41 -19.85 -9.09
CA ASN A 78 -16.07 -20.43 -9.07
C ASN A 78 -15.51 -20.64 -7.65
N ASP A 79 -16.34 -20.42 -6.63
CA ASP A 79 -16.01 -20.48 -5.20
C ASP A 79 -14.76 -19.66 -4.82
N THR A 80 -14.65 -18.41 -5.29
CA THR A 80 -13.58 -17.48 -4.88
C THR A 80 -14.09 -16.26 -4.12
N LEU A 81 -15.41 -16.17 -3.90
CA LEU A 81 -16.02 -15.08 -3.13
C LEU A 81 -15.57 -15.09 -1.66
N ASP A 82 -15.27 -16.27 -1.11
CA ASP A 82 -14.77 -16.46 0.26
C ASP A 82 -13.47 -15.69 0.53
N ILE A 83 -12.57 -15.60 -0.45
CA ILE A 83 -11.32 -14.84 -0.35
C ILE A 83 -11.61 -13.35 -0.22
N VAL A 84 -12.53 -12.83 -1.03
CA VAL A 84 -12.95 -11.41 -0.98
C VAL A 84 -13.66 -11.12 0.34
N VAL A 85 -14.56 -12.01 0.77
CA VAL A 85 -15.22 -11.90 2.08
C VAL A 85 -14.18 -11.89 3.21
N ALA A 86 -13.14 -12.72 3.15
CA ALA A 86 -12.08 -12.74 4.16
C ALA A 86 -11.32 -11.41 4.24
N HIS A 87 -10.97 -10.82 3.09
CA HIS A 87 -10.36 -9.48 3.02
C HIS A 87 -11.25 -8.43 3.69
N GLU A 88 -12.51 -8.32 3.25
CA GLU A 88 -13.39 -7.27 3.75
C GLU A 88 -13.80 -7.48 5.22
N THR A 89 -13.86 -8.74 5.67
CA THR A 89 -14.10 -9.05 7.09
C THR A 89 -12.93 -8.59 7.95
N ALA A 90 -11.68 -8.73 7.47
CA ALA A 90 -10.52 -8.24 8.20
C ALA A 90 -10.55 -6.71 8.37
N HIS A 91 -10.96 -5.97 7.33
CA HIS A 91 -11.22 -4.52 7.44
C HIS A 91 -12.30 -4.19 8.46
N ALA A 92 -13.42 -4.93 8.46
CA ALA A 92 -14.48 -4.74 9.44
C ALA A 92 -13.99 -5.00 10.88
N MET A 93 -13.20 -6.06 11.10
CA MET A 93 -12.57 -6.32 12.40
C MET A 93 -11.70 -5.13 12.83
N GLN A 94 -10.82 -4.64 11.95
CA GLN A 94 -9.95 -3.52 12.28
C GLN A 94 -10.76 -2.25 12.56
N PHE A 95 -11.82 -1.99 11.80
CA PHE A 95 -12.73 -0.87 12.04
C PHE A 95 -13.40 -0.96 13.42
N ASP A 96 -13.99 -2.11 13.74
CA ASP A 96 -14.69 -2.35 15.01
C ASP A 96 -13.73 -2.23 16.22
N LEU A 97 -12.47 -2.67 16.08
CA LEU A 97 -11.45 -2.56 17.13
C LEU A 97 -10.99 -1.11 17.40
N TYR A 98 -10.98 -0.26 16.37
CA TYR A 98 -10.53 1.13 16.49
C TYR A 98 -11.69 2.10 16.77
N GLY A 99 -12.90 1.76 16.34
CA GLY A 99 -14.05 2.66 16.31
C GLY A 99 -13.71 4.00 15.66
N LYS A 100 -14.01 5.10 16.37
CA LYS A 100 -13.75 6.47 15.89
C LYS A 100 -12.27 6.78 15.65
N LEU A 101 -11.35 6.03 16.26
CA LEU A 101 -9.92 6.24 16.07
C LEU A 101 -9.44 5.76 14.69
N PHE A 102 -10.21 4.91 13.99
CA PHE A 102 -9.84 4.42 12.66
C PHE A 102 -9.67 5.56 11.65
N GLN A 103 -10.46 6.64 11.80
CA GLN A 103 -10.35 7.84 10.96
C GLN A 103 -9.06 8.63 11.17
N LYS A 104 -8.33 8.38 12.27
CA LYS A 104 -7.04 9.03 12.55
C LYS A 104 -5.87 8.32 11.88
N ILE A 105 -6.06 7.09 11.38
CA ILE A 105 -5.04 6.41 10.57
C ILE A 105 -4.88 7.20 9.28
N GLN A 106 -3.68 7.76 9.09
CA GLN A 106 -3.36 8.63 7.96
C GLN A 106 -3.31 7.83 6.67
N ARG A 107 -4.16 8.18 5.71
CA ARG A 107 -4.23 7.58 4.37
C ARG A 107 -4.15 8.71 3.35
N THR A 108 -2.98 9.31 3.23
CA THR A 108 -2.75 10.52 2.43
C THR A 108 -2.38 10.18 1.00
N SER A 109 -1.78 9.01 0.79
CA SER A 109 -1.27 8.53 -0.47
C SER A 109 -2.32 8.66 -1.56
N SER A 110 -2.00 9.44 -2.58
CA SER A 110 -2.71 9.38 -3.85
C SER A 110 -2.19 8.27 -4.75
N ASN A 111 -1.11 7.58 -4.40
CA ASN A 111 -0.33 6.68 -5.28
C ASN A 111 -1.08 5.47 -5.82
N GLY A 112 -2.28 5.24 -5.32
CA GLY A 112 -3.09 4.09 -5.61
C GLY A 112 -3.13 3.04 -4.52
N HIS A 113 -3.87 1.95 -4.73
CA HIS A 113 -3.96 0.85 -3.76
C HIS A 113 -3.92 -0.53 -4.45
N ASP A 114 -2.81 -1.24 -4.28
CA ASP A 114 -2.61 -2.64 -4.67
C ASP A 114 -1.38 -3.19 -3.93
N ALA A 115 -1.37 -4.51 -3.66
CA ALA A 115 -0.31 -5.20 -2.91
C ALA A 115 1.15 -4.79 -3.22
N PRO A 116 1.60 -4.64 -4.48
CA PRO A 116 2.98 -4.26 -4.78
C PRO A 116 3.27 -2.75 -4.72
N ILE A 117 2.23 -1.90 -4.68
CA ILE A 117 2.33 -0.45 -4.82
C ILE A 117 2.80 0.16 -3.49
N ILE A 118 3.68 1.17 -3.60
CA ILE A 118 4.13 1.94 -2.45
C ILE A 118 3.13 3.06 -2.21
N THR A 119 2.39 2.96 -1.11
CA THR A 119 1.34 3.88 -0.69
C THR A 119 1.86 4.82 0.41
N ASP A 120 1.36 4.65 1.63
CA ASP A 120 1.82 5.30 2.86
C ASP A 120 1.73 4.33 4.04
N LEU A 121 2.27 4.72 5.20
CA LEU A 121 2.33 3.87 6.38
C LEU A 121 0.96 3.44 6.92
N GLY A 122 -0.08 4.25 6.77
CA GLY A 122 -1.41 3.96 7.30
C GLY A 122 -2.24 3.12 6.34
N LEU A 123 -2.23 3.43 5.04
CA LEU A 123 -2.89 2.62 4.02
C LEU A 123 -2.24 1.23 3.92
N ALA A 124 -0.91 1.15 3.90
CA ALA A 124 -0.18 -0.13 3.92
C ALA A 124 -0.52 -0.98 5.15
N TYR A 125 -0.78 -0.35 6.29
CA TYR A 125 -1.19 -1.05 7.50
C TYR A 125 -2.62 -1.59 7.44
N ILE A 126 -3.55 -0.81 6.90
CA ILE A 126 -4.96 -1.19 6.74
C ILE A 126 -5.09 -2.33 5.72
N GLU A 127 -4.62 -2.12 4.49
CA GLU A 127 -4.73 -3.14 3.44
C GLU A 127 -3.84 -4.34 3.73
N GLY A 128 -2.66 -4.13 4.31
CA GLY A 128 -1.77 -5.23 4.70
C GLY A 128 -2.42 -6.19 5.70
N TRP A 129 -3.24 -5.70 6.63
CA TRP A 129 -4.01 -6.58 7.52
C TRP A 129 -5.03 -7.42 6.76
N ALA A 130 -5.78 -6.82 5.83
CA ALA A 130 -6.79 -7.51 5.07
C ALA A 130 -6.22 -8.51 4.05
N GLU A 131 -5.18 -8.13 3.32
CA GLU A 131 -4.47 -9.01 2.39
C GLU A 131 -3.78 -10.19 3.08
N ALA A 132 -3.39 -10.05 4.36
CA ALA A 132 -2.88 -11.17 5.13
C ALA A 132 -3.92 -12.29 5.32
N PHE A 133 -5.20 -11.94 5.47
CA PHE A 133 -6.29 -12.92 5.56
C PHE A 133 -6.44 -13.65 4.24
N GLU A 134 -6.39 -12.96 3.11
CA GLU A 134 -6.37 -13.61 1.80
C GLU A 134 -5.22 -14.61 1.69
N ALA A 135 -4.02 -14.23 2.15
CA ALA A 135 -2.85 -15.10 2.12
C ALA A 135 -2.97 -16.31 3.06
N VAL A 136 -3.65 -16.17 4.21
CA VAL A 136 -3.94 -17.29 5.13
C VAL A 136 -4.97 -18.26 4.53
N TYR A 137 -6.07 -17.74 3.98
CA TYR A 137 -7.20 -18.54 3.49
C TYR A 137 -6.97 -19.11 2.09
N GLY A 138 -6.35 -18.34 1.21
CA GLY A 138 -6.16 -18.64 -0.20
C GLY A 138 -5.63 -20.05 -0.52
N PRO A 139 -4.59 -20.55 0.18
CA PRO A 139 -4.08 -21.91 -0.04
C PRO A 139 -5.07 -23.03 0.28
N ALA A 140 -6.09 -22.79 1.11
CA ALA A 140 -7.14 -23.75 1.41
C ALA A 140 -8.20 -23.80 0.29
N ASN A 141 -8.24 -22.81 -0.61
CA ASN A 141 -9.15 -22.79 -1.73
C ASN A 141 -8.59 -23.60 -2.91
N VAL A 142 -9.02 -24.85 -3.01
CA VAL A 142 -8.55 -25.82 -4.04
C VAL A 142 -8.85 -25.38 -5.48
N LYS A 143 -9.76 -24.43 -5.69
CA LYS A 143 -10.11 -23.89 -7.02
C LYS A 143 -9.25 -22.70 -7.42
N LEU A 144 -8.46 -22.17 -6.49
CA LEU A 144 -7.55 -21.06 -6.73
C LEU A 144 -6.18 -21.54 -7.26
N ALA A 145 -6.18 -22.15 -8.44
CA ALA A 145 -4.96 -22.41 -9.22
C ALA A 145 -4.88 -21.49 -10.46
N GLU A 146 -3.74 -20.84 -10.71
CA GLU A 146 -3.56 -19.90 -11.83
C GLU A 146 -3.89 -20.53 -13.19
N LYS A 147 -3.59 -21.82 -13.37
CA LYS A 147 -3.90 -22.57 -14.59
C LYS A 147 -5.40 -22.58 -14.93
N ASP A 148 -6.26 -22.43 -13.92
CA ASP A 148 -7.71 -22.50 -14.03
C ASP A 148 -8.36 -21.11 -14.10
N ARG A 149 -7.58 -20.02 -13.97
CA ARG A 149 -8.05 -18.62 -13.97
C ARG A 149 -8.96 -18.29 -15.14
N LYS A 150 -8.48 -18.53 -16.37
CA LYS A 150 -9.22 -18.25 -17.61
C LYS A 150 -10.44 -19.15 -17.78
N LYS A 151 -10.37 -20.39 -17.29
CA LYS A 151 -11.46 -21.38 -17.41
C LYS A 151 -12.67 -20.95 -16.57
N TYR A 152 -12.45 -20.35 -15.41
CA TYR A 152 -13.49 -19.99 -14.46
C TYR A 152 -13.72 -18.48 -14.33
N ASN A 153 -13.13 -17.67 -15.23
CA ASN A 153 -13.20 -16.20 -15.20
C ASN A 153 -12.88 -15.62 -13.81
N ILE A 154 -11.86 -16.17 -13.15
CA ILE A 154 -11.43 -15.69 -11.84
C ILE A 154 -10.57 -14.43 -12.05
N SER A 155 -10.82 -13.40 -11.23
CA SER A 155 -10.09 -12.14 -11.30
C SER A 155 -8.59 -12.31 -11.04
N GLU A 156 -7.77 -11.54 -11.74
CA GLU A 156 -6.31 -11.66 -11.67
C GLU A 156 -5.75 -11.37 -10.28
N PHE A 157 -6.30 -10.36 -9.59
CA PHE A 157 -5.81 -9.95 -8.27
C PHE A 157 -5.92 -11.06 -7.22
N LEU A 158 -6.90 -11.97 -7.34
CA LEU A 158 -7.09 -13.09 -6.42
C LEU A 158 -5.91 -14.09 -6.47
N TYR A 159 -5.20 -14.18 -7.60
CA TYR A 159 -3.98 -14.99 -7.73
C TYR A 159 -2.71 -14.19 -7.57
N GLY A 160 -2.71 -12.99 -8.15
CA GLY A 160 -1.55 -12.12 -8.27
C GLY A 160 -1.01 -11.64 -6.94
N ARG A 161 -1.79 -11.74 -5.85
CA ARG A 161 -1.42 -11.27 -4.51
C ARG A 161 -0.93 -12.37 -3.58
N GLN A 162 -1.66 -13.48 -3.48
CA GLN A 162 -1.44 -14.45 -2.40
C GLN A 162 -0.07 -15.14 -2.46
N ASP A 163 0.33 -15.66 -3.62
CA ASP A 163 1.62 -16.35 -3.78
C ASP A 163 2.80 -15.38 -3.57
N PRO A 164 2.78 -14.18 -4.16
CA PRO A 164 3.77 -13.16 -3.86
C PRO A 164 3.80 -12.73 -2.40
N ILE A 165 2.66 -12.52 -1.72
CA ILE A 165 2.63 -12.25 -0.27
C ILE A 165 3.35 -13.38 0.47
N ARG A 166 3.01 -14.64 0.21
CA ARG A 166 3.54 -15.82 0.93
C ARG A 166 4.95 -16.26 0.53
N ARG A 167 5.51 -15.80 -0.58
CA ARG A 167 6.86 -16.21 -1.01
C ARG A 167 7.84 -15.07 -1.25
N ASP A 168 7.35 -13.93 -1.74
CA ASP A 168 8.18 -12.84 -2.23
C ASP A 168 8.10 -11.56 -1.39
N ARG A 169 7.01 -11.40 -0.63
CA ARG A 169 6.76 -10.30 0.29
C ARG A 169 6.82 -8.91 -0.37
N TYR A 170 6.79 -8.83 -1.71
CA TYR A 170 6.93 -7.59 -2.47
C TYR A 170 8.11 -6.68 -2.09
N VAL A 171 9.21 -7.26 -1.60
CA VAL A 171 10.36 -6.47 -1.09
C VAL A 171 11.21 -5.85 -2.19
N TRP A 172 11.06 -6.29 -3.44
CA TRP A 172 11.87 -5.83 -4.57
C TRP A 172 11.46 -4.44 -5.05
N ALA A 173 12.46 -3.66 -5.48
CA ALA A 173 12.24 -2.35 -6.09
C ALA A 173 11.43 -2.46 -7.40
N ASN A 174 11.69 -3.51 -8.19
CA ASN A 174 10.83 -3.89 -9.32
C ASN A 174 10.14 -5.22 -8.99
N HIS A 175 8.81 -5.19 -8.90
CA HIS A 175 7.99 -6.37 -8.60
C HIS A 175 7.64 -7.18 -9.88
N THR A 176 7.89 -6.62 -11.05
CA THR A 176 7.65 -7.28 -12.34
C THR A 176 8.95 -7.77 -12.97
N GLY A 177 8.87 -8.85 -13.76
CA GLY A 177 10.02 -9.36 -14.50
C GLY A 177 11.06 -10.07 -13.62
N LYS A 178 12.32 -10.03 -14.05
CA LYS A 178 13.42 -10.75 -13.36
C LYS A 178 13.88 -9.96 -12.13
N LYS A 179 13.93 -10.65 -10.99
CA LYS A 179 14.51 -10.12 -9.74
C LYS A 179 15.98 -9.77 -9.94
N THR A 180 16.37 -8.59 -9.47
CA THR A 180 17.70 -8.01 -9.70
C THR A 180 18.60 -7.97 -8.47
N GLY A 181 18.12 -8.39 -7.29
CA GLY A 181 18.84 -8.18 -6.04
C GLY A 181 18.54 -6.83 -5.38
N VAL A 182 17.87 -5.91 -6.09
CA VAL A 182 17.57 -4.54 -5.60
C VAL A 182 16.26 -4.52 -4.83
N LEU A 183 16.33 -4.07 -3.57
CA LEU A 183 15.21 -3.97 -2.65
C LEU A 183 14.67 -2.54 -2.56
N LYS A 184 13.40 -2.41 -2.14
CA LYS A 184 12.83 -1.17 -1.62
C LYS A 184 13.60 -0.71 -0.37
N ASN A 185 13.64 0.60 -0.11
CA ASN A 185 14.20 1.14 1.13
C ASN A 185 13.25 0.89 2.34
N GLY A 186 13.70 1.18 3.56
CA GLY A 186 12.93 0.87 4.78
C GLY A 186 11.56 1.56 4.85
N LEU A 187 11.45 2.82 4.42
CA LEU A 187 10.16 3.53 4.38
C LEU A 187 9.23 2.94 3.33
N GLN A 188 9.76 2.66 2.14
CA GLN A 188 9.00 2.06 1.03
C GLN A 188 8.47 0.67 1.42
N LEU A 189 9.27 -0.15 2.09
CA LEU A 189 8.84 -1.45 2.62
C LEU A 189 7.66 -1.29 3.59
N MET A 190 7.76 -0.38 4.56
CA MET A 190 6.69 -0.15 5.54
C MET A 190 5.46 0.58 4.95
N SER A 191 5.59 1.14 3.75
CA SER A 191 4.51 1.77 3.00
C SER A 191 4.01 0.89 1.83
N THR A 192 4.29 -0.41 1.83
CA THR A 192 3.80 -1.34 0.79
C THR A 192 2.85 -2.36 1.41
N GLU A 193 1.60 -2.39 0.95
CA GLU A 193 0.51 -3.23 1.48
C GLU A 193 0.91 -4.70 1.57
N GLY A 194 1.41 -5.26 0.47
CA GLY A 194 1.79 -6.66 0.39
C GLY A 194 3.05 -7.04 1.20
N VAL A 195 3.91 -6.08 1.54
CA VAL A 195 5.02 -6.30 2.50
C VAL A 195 4.44 -6.47 3.90
N ILE A 196 3.53 -5.57 4.30
CA ILE A 196 2.85 -5.62 5.59
C ILE A 196 1.99 -6.89 5.71
N ALA A 197 1.27 -7.24 4.64
CA ALA A 197 0.51 -8.49 4.55
C ALA A 197 1.39 -9.72 4.76
N GLY A 198 2.59 -9.72 4.18
CA GLY A 198 3.57 -10.77 4.37
C GLY A 198 4.03 -10.93 5.82
N HIS A 199 4.24 -9.81 6.52
CA HIS A 199 4.59 -9.83 7.93
C HIS A 199 3.44 -10.34 8.81
N PHE A 200 2.21 -9.86 8.58
CA PHE A 200 1.03 -10.35 9.29
C PHE A 200 0.78 -11.83 9.03
N TYR A 201 0.89 -12.27 7.78
CA TYR A 201 0.76 -13.68 7.41
C TYR A 201 1.72 -14.56 8.23
N ASP A 202 3.01 -14.19 8.30
CA ASP A 202 3.99 -14.98 9.03
C ASP A 202 3.77 -14.92 10.56
N ILE A 203 3.25 -13.82 11.11
CA ILE A 203 2.84 -13.74 12.52
C ILE A 203 1.64 -14.67 12.79
N LEU A 204 0.59 -14.56 11.98
CA LEU A 204 -0.66 -15.32 12.12
C LEU A 204 -0.47 -16.83 11.93
N THR A 205 0.52 -17.23 11.12
CA THR A 205 0.79 -18.64 10.81
C THR A 205 1.99 -19.22 11.57
N SER A 206 2.67 -18.41 12.38
CA SER A 206 3.81 -18.87 13.18
C SER A 206 3.37 -19.85 14.26
N ARG A 207 3.86 -21.08 14.17
CA ARG A 207 3.67 -22.11 15.21
C ARG A 207 4.42 -21.82 16.51
N ALA A 208 5.34 -20.86 16.48
CA ALA A 208 6.11 -20.45 17.65
C ALA A 208 5.40 -19.36 18.48
N ILE A 209 4.34 -18.76 17.94
CA ILE A 209 3.51 -17.77 18.64
C ILE A 209 2.23 -18.47 19.08
N ASN A 210 1.93 -18.43 20.36
CA ASN A 210 0.65 -18.93 20.87
C ASN A 210 -0.46 -17.90 20.65
N ALA A 211 -1.62 -18.34 20.18
CA ALA A 211 -2.80 -17.50 19.94
C ALA A 211 -2.49 -16.20 19.13
N PRO A 212 -1.84 -16.31 17.94
CA PRO A 212 -1.31 -15.15 17.23
C PRO A 212 -2.40 -14.18 16.77
N PHE A 213 -3.60 -14.69 16.45
CA PHE A 213 -4.75 -13.86 16.06
C PHE A 213 -5.24 -13.02 17.25
N GLU A 214 -5.49 -13.65 18.40
CA GLU A 214 -5.95 -12.99 19.62
C GLU A 214 -4.96 -11.93 20.09
N LYS A 215 -3.66 -12.22 20.03
CA LYS A 215 -2.60 -11.24 20.34
C LYS A 215 -2.57 -10.07 19.36
N SER A 216 -2.80 -10.32 18.08
CA SER A 216 -2.90 -9.26 17.08
C SER A 216 -4.10 -8.35 17.35
N VAL A 217 -5.26 -8.94 17.66
CA VAL A 217 -6.47 -8.21 18.06
C VAL A 217 -6.24 -7.37 19.32
N GLN A 218 -5.64 -7.96 20.36
CA GLN A 218 -5.30 -7.24 21.60
C GLN A 218 -4.33 -6.08 21.35
N THR A 219 -3.38 -6.25 20.43
CA THR A 219 -2.48 -5.18 20.01
C THR A 219 -3.25 -4.07 19.27
N MET A 220 -4.16 -4.41 18.37
CA MET A 220 -5.00 -3.44 17.66
C MET A 220 -5.88 -2.60 18.59
N LEU A 221 -6.31 -3.15 19.74
CA LEU A 221 -7.04 -2.39 20.77
C LEU A 221 -6.19 -1.27 21.43
N THR A 222 -4.86 -1.29 21.27
CA THR A 222 -4.00 -0.15 21.63
C THR A 222 -4.01 0.97 20.57
N SER A 223 -4.77 0.78 19.50
CA SER A 223 -4.97 1.69 18.37
C SER A 223 -3.67 2.21 17.73
N PRO A 224 -2.73 1.33 17.31
CA PRO A 224 -1.56 1.76 16.56
C PRO A 224 -1.94 2.41 15.22
N MET A 225 -1.30 3.53 14.86
CA MET A 225 -1.66 4.31 13.66
C MET A 225 -0.99 3.79 12.38
N ASN A 226 -0.07 2.86 12.51
CA ASN A 226 0.66 2.23 11.41
C ASN A 226 1.28 0.90 11.90
N PHE A 227 1.88 0.14 10.97
CA PHE A 227 2.46 -1.16 11.28
C PHE A 227 3.67 -1.10 12.24
N VAL A 228 4.48 -0.03 12.17
CA VAL A 228 5.62 0.16 13.07
C VAL A 228 5.15 0.28 14.52
N GLU A 229 4.12 1.10 14.76
CA GLU A 229 3.48 1.22 16.06
C GLU A 229 2.83 -0.10 16.50
N PHE A 230 2.20 -0.82 15.58
CA PHE A 230 1.61 -2.13 15.88
C PHE A 230 2.66 -3.09 16.42
N ILE A 231 3.80 -3.26 15.75
CA ILE A 231 4.86 -4.16 16.21
C ILE A 231 5.47 -3.70 17.53
N ASN A 232 5.68 -2.39 17.69
CA ASN A 232 6.18 -1.83 18.95
C ASN A 232 5.22 -2.09 20.11
N ASN A 233 3.91 -2.03 19.89
CA ASN A 233 2.91 -2.32 20.90
C ASN A 233 2.77 -3.83 21.14
N TYR A 234 2.84 -4.66 20.09
CA TYR A 234 2.79 -6.11 20.17
C TYR A 234 3.87 -6.65 21.11
N VAL A 235 5.14 -6.27 20.89
CA VAL A 235 6.25 -6.79 21.69
C VAL A 235 6.31 -6.21 23.11
N LYS A 236 5.59 -5.12 23.37
CA LYS A 236 5.38 -4.60 24.74
C LYS A 236 4.33 -5.41 25.48
N LEU A 237 3.23 -5.78 24.81
CA LEU A 237 2.16 -6.59 25.38
C LEU A 237 2.57 -8.06 25.54
N PHE A 238 3.33 -8.59 24.59
CA PHE A 238 3.73 -10.00 24.51
C PHE A 238 5.27 -10.11 24.38
N PRO A 239 6.02 -9.76 25.44
CA PRO A 239 7.48 -9.77 25.41
C PRO A 239 8.07 -11.17 25.16
N GLU A 240 7.33 -12.24 25.46
CA GLU A 240 7.70 -13.63 25.19
C GLU A 240 7.85 -13.91 23.69
N ASP A 241 7.07 -13.23 22.83
CA ASP A 241 7.11 -13.41 21.38
C ASP A 241 8.15 -12.53 20.70
N LYS A 242 8.74 -11.56 21.42
CA LYS A 242 9.64 -10.53 20.88
C LYS A 242 10.70 -11.11 19.95
N ARG A 243 11.35 -12.22 20.35
CA ARG A 243 12.39 -12.88 19.55
C ARG A 243 11.85 -13.37 18.21
N VAL A 244 10.67 -13.99 18.21
CA VAL A 244 10.04 -14.57 17.01
C VAL A 244 9.53 -13.47 16.10
N VAL A 245 8.83 -12.48 16.66
CA VAL A 245 8.32 -11.32 15.90
C VAL A 245 9.47 -10.55 15.25
N TYR A 246 10.54 -10.24 16.00
CA TYR A 246 11.70 -9.56 15.43
C TYR A 246 12.37 -10.36 14.31
N ARG A 247 12.43 -11.70 14.43
CA ARG A 247 12.94 -12.55 13.34
C ARG A 247 12.08 -12.44 12.10
N ILE A 248 10.76 -12.55 12.24
CA ILE A 248 9.82 -12.43 11.12
C ILE A 248 10.03 -11.09 10.39
N ILE A 249 10.02 -9.98 11.12
CA ILE A 249 10.14 -8.65 10.50
C ILE A 249 11.51 -8.47 9.84
N LEU A 250 12.60 -8.79 10.54
CA LEU A 250 13.95 -8.54 10.05
C LEU A 250 14.34 -9.46 8.90
N GLU A 251 13.97 -10.75 8.94
CA GLU A 251 14.30 -11.68 7.86
C GLU A 251 13.50 -11.39 6.58
N ASN A 252 12.22 -11.06 6.71
CA ASN A 252 11.34 -10.74 5.58
C ASN A 252 11.68 -9.39 4.94
N SER A 253 12.15 -8.41 5.73
CA SER A 253 12.62 -7.13 5.21
C SER A 253 14.09 -7.16 4.77
N HIS A 254 14.75 -8.32 4.88
CA HIS A 254 16.19 -8.46 4.70
C HIS A 254 17.00 -7.42 5.49
N TYR A 255 16.53 -7.11 6.70
CA TYR A 255 17.12 -6.16 7.66
C TYR A 255 17.19 -4.71 7.17
N VAL A 256 16.56 -4.39 6.03
CA VAL A 256 16.56 -3.04 5.44
C VAL A 256 15.86 -2.03 6.34
N THR A 257 14.88 -2.43 7.14
CA THR A 257 14.21 -1.54 8.11
C THR A 257 15.12 -1.15 9.26
N MET A 258 16.22 -1.85 9.49
CA MET A 258 17.11 -1.66 10.64
C MET A 258 18.44 -1.00 10.27
N ASP A 259 19.00 -1.32 9.11
CA ASP A 259 20.33 -0.84 8.71
C ASP A 259 20.40 -0.41 7.24
N ALA A 260 21.00 0.75 7.00
CA ALA A 260 21.13 1.34 5.67
C ALA A 260 22.01 0.53 4.72
N GLN A 261 22.92 -0.30 5.24
CA GLN A 261 23.81 -1.14 4.44
C GLN A 261 23.17 -2.48 4.07
N ALA A 262 22.05 -2.86 4.70
CA ALA A 262 21.44 -4.17 4.53
C ALA A 262 20.97 -4.42 3.09
N ALA A 263 20.44 -3.41 2.40
CA ALA A 263 20.01 -3.53 1.01
C ALA A 263 21.19 -3.88 0.07
N GLN A 264 22.33 -3.21 0.24
CA GLN A 264 23.53 -3.48 -0.56
C GLN A 264 24.16 -4.84 -0.19
N ALA A 265 24.18 -5.19 1.09
CA ALA A 265 24.67 -6.49 1.55
C ALA A 265 23.84 -7.64 0.96
N TYR A 266 22.50 -7.50 0.95
CA TYR A 266 21.62 -8.48 0.34
C TYR A 266 21.78 -8.54 -1.17
N LYS A 267 21.91 -7.40 -1.87
CA LYS A 267 22.18 -7.37 -3.31
C LYS A 267 23.45 -8.15 -3.65
N ASN A 268 24.54 -7.91 -2.94
CA ASN A 268 25.80 -8.64 -3.11
C ASN A 268 25.61 -10.15 -2.90
N TYR A 269 24.91 -10.55 -1.84
CA TYR A 269 24.59 -11.96 -1.60
C TYR A 269 23.75 -12.58 -2.74
N TYR A 270 22.71 -11.88 -3.19
CA TYR A 270 21.79 -12.34 -4.22
C TYR A 270 22.50 -12.52 -5.57
N GLU A 271 23.26 -11.51 -6.02
CA GLU A 271 23.99 -11.56 -7.29
C GLU A 271 25.00 -12.71 -7.31
N ASN A 272 25.68 -12.96 -6.19
CA ASN A 272 26.61 -14.10 -6.06
C ASN A 272 25.90 -15.45 -6.01
N LYS A 273 24.71 -15.53 -5.38
CA LYS A 273 23.87 -16.74 -5.44
C LYS A 273 23.44 -17.07 -6.87
N VAL A 274 23.00 -16.06 -7.62
CA VAL A 274 22.65 -16.21 -9.04
C VAL A 274 23.88 -16.60 -9.86
N GLY A 275 25.01 -15.93 -9.65
CA GLY A 275 26.28 -16.24 -10.31
C GLY A 275 26.75 -17.67 -10.05
N TYR A 276 26.64 -18.16 -8.81
CA TYR A 276 26.93 -19.54 -8.45
C TYR A 276 26.02 -20.54 -9.18
N THR A 277 24.71 -20.25 -9.23
CA THR A 277 23.72 -21.09 -9.94
C THR A 277 24.00 -21.13 -11.44
N GLN A 278 24.52 -20.03 -11.99
CA GLN A 278 24.97 -19.90 -13.37
C GLN A 278 26.40 -20.40 -13.62
N LYS A 279 27.07 -20.98 -12.61
CA LYS A 279 28.46 -21.46 -12.67
C LYS A 279 29.50 -20.37 -13.00
N LYS A 280 29.18 -19.10 -12.74
CA LYS A 280 30.07 -17.93 -12.91
C LYS A 280 30.86 -17.57 -11.65
N VAL A 281 30.42 -18.05 -10.49
CA VAL A 281 31.07 -17.86 -9.19
C VAL A 281 31.43 -19.23 -8.63
N SER A 282 32.61 -19.37 -8.04
CA SER A 282 33.05 -20.65 -7.46
C SER A 282 32.24 -20.99 -6.20
N LYS A 283 32.16 -22.28 -5.86
CA LYS A 283 31.52 -22.71 -4.61
C LYS A 283 32.18 -22.08 -3.37
N GLY A 284 33.51 -21.97 -3.38
CA GLY A 284 34.28 -21.40 -2.26
C GLY A 284 33.95 -19.93 -2.02
N ASP A 285 33.89 -19.14 -3.10
CA ASP A 285 33.55 -17.71 -3.02
C ASP A 285 32.11 -17.49 -2.56
N PHE A 286 31.17 -18.28 -3.09
CA PHE A 286 29.77 -18.17 -2.68
C PHE A 286 29.57 -18.54 -1.20
N GLU A 287 30.19 -19.62 -0.71
CA GLU A 287 30.09 -20.01 0.70
C GLU A 287 30.70 -18.96 1.64
N LYS A 288 31.78 -18.28 1.22
CA LYS A 288 32.34 -17.14 1.96
C LYS A 288 31.33 -16.00 2.05
N ILE A 289 30.76 -15.56 0.93
CA ILE A 289 29.79 -14.45 0.88
C ILE A 289 28.53 -14.78 1.69
N LYS A 290 28.04 -16.02 1.59
CA LYS A 290 26.90 -16.51 2.37
C LYS A 290 27.20 -16.49 3.87
N LYS A 291 28.40 -16.90 4.29
CA LYS A 291 28.83 -16.86 5.70
C LYS A 291 28.92 -15.41 6.20
N ASP A 292 29.50 -14.52 5.40
CA ASP A 292 29.65 -13.10 5.76
C ASP A 292 28.29 -12.41 5.88
N TYR A 293 27.38 -12.65 4.91
CA TYR A 293 26.02 -12.12 4.97
C TYR A 293 25.24 -12.65 6.18
N LYS A 294 25.37 -13.95 6.49
CA LYS A 294 24.74 -14.53 7.68
C LYS A 294 25.31 -13.93 8.97
N ALA A 295 26.62 -13.77 9.06
CA ALA A 295 27.24 -13.15 10.24
C ALA A 295 26.78 -11.69 10.44
N TYR A 296 26.65 -10.94 9.34
CA TYR A 296 26.12 -9.59 9.34
C TYR A 296 24.67 -9.54 9.86
N THR A 297 23.76 -10.35 9.33
CA THR A 297 22.36 -10.36 9.76
C THR A 297 22.18 -10.84 11.20
N GLU A 298 22.96 -11.85 11.64
CA GLU A 298 22.96 -12.28 13.05
C GLU A 298 23.47 -11.19 14.00
N GLY A 299 24.47 -10.41 13.58
CA GLY A 299 24.94 -9.24 14.34
C GLY A 299 23.86 -8.16 14.48
N LEU A 300 23.14 -7.87 13.40
CA LEU A 300 22.00 -6.95 13.44
C LEU A 300 20.88 -7.49 14.33
N PHE A 301 20.56 -8.78 14.25
CA PHE A 301 19.55 -9.39 15.11
C PHE A 301 19.92 -9.29 16.60
N ALA A 302 21.18 -9.55 16.96
CA ALA A 302 21.65 -9.40 18.32
C ALA A 302 21.54 -7.94 18.82
N LYS A 303 21.87 -6.97 17.95
CA LYS A 303 21.68 -5.54 18.22
C LYS A 303 20.20 -5.19 18.42
N ALA A 304 19.30 -5.72 17.61
CA ALA A 304 17.85 -5.54 17.73
C ALA A 304 17.33 -6.06 19.07
N MET A 305 17.76 -7.25 19.48
CA MET A 305 17.36 -7.82 20.78
C MET A 305 17.80 -6.96 21.96
N LYS A 306 18.97 -6.30 21.87
CA LYS A 306 19.51 -5.41 22.91
C LYS A 306 18.84 -4.04 22.93
N ASN A 307 18.66 -3.41 21.77
CA ASN A 307 18.26 -2.00 21.67
C ASN A 307 16.76 -1.79 21.37
N GLY A 308 16.06 -2.82 20.87
CA GLY A 308 14.62 -2.80 20.61
C GLY A 308 14.17 -2.09 19.32
N ASP A 309 15.04 -1.33 18.66
CA ASP A 309 14.67 -0.58 17.46
C ASP A 309 15.02 -1.36 16.16
N ILE A 310 14.03 -2.08 15.64
CA ILE A 310 14.12 -2.81 14.35
C ILE A 310 13.70 -1.95 13.14
N PHE A 311 13.29 -0.71 13.38
CA PHE A 311 12.82 0.25 12.39
C PHE A 311 13.72 1.49 12.29
N ALA A 312 14.94 1.41 12.84
CA ALA A 312 15.92 2.50 12.88
C ALA A 312 16.30 3.07 11.49
N ASN A 313 16.05 2.32 10.42
CA ASN A 313 16.26 2.71 9.03
C ASN A 313 14.95 2.84 8.23
N VAL A 314 13.84 3.14 8.90
CA VAL A 314 12.61 3.62 8.28
C VAL A 314 12.69 5.16 8.24
N GLY A 315 12.86 5.70 7.03
CA GLY A 315 13.01 7.16 6.82
C GLY A 315 11.73 7.95 7.11
N PRO A 316 11.82 9.29 7.23
CA PRO A 316 10.66 10.13 7.45
C PRO A 316 9.79 10.20 6.20
N GLN A 317 8.48 10.36 6.38
CA GLN A 317 7.59 10.76 5.28
C GLN A 317 7.80 12.25 4.97
N MET A 318 7.97 12.59 3.69
CA MET A 318 8.30 13.93 3.22
C MET A 318 7.25 14.41 2.21
N TRP A 319 6.06 14.70 2.74
CA TRP A 319 4.90 15.06 1.94
C TRP A 319 4.98 16.48 1.35
N PHE A 320 4.65 16.58 0.08
CA PHE A 320 4.41 17.83 -0.61
C PHE A 320 3.13 17.74 -1.44
N ALA A 321 2.52 18.88 -1.68
CA ALA A 321 1.34 19.01 -2.51
C ALA A 321 1.60 19.97 -3.67
N GLY A 322 0.79 19.86 -4.70
CA GLY A 322 0.76 20.80 -5.81
C GLY A 322 -0.58 20.79 -6.51
N LYS A 323 -0.78 21.77 -7.40
CA LYS A 323 -2.01 21.98 -8.15
C LYS A 323 -1.74 21.95 -9.64
N ILE A 324 -2.52 21.15 -10.37
CA ILE A 324 -2.49 21.11 -11.83
C ILE A 324 -3.69 21.88 -12.35
N ASN A 325 -3.44 23.06 -12.92
CA ASN A 325 -4.48 23.87 -13.54
C ASN A 325 -4.69 23.48 -15.02
N LEU A 326 -5.90 23.01 -15.35
CA LEU A 326 -6.28 22.66 -16.73
C LEU A 326 -6.88 23.85 -17.52
N SER A 327 -7.16 24.99 -16.88
CA SER A 327 -7.76 26.18 -17.53
C SER A 327 -6.85 26.83 -18.57
N ASN A 328 -5.53 26.67 -18.42
CA ASN A 328 -4.51 27.32 -19.26
C ASN A 328 -3.86 26.38 -20.29
N ILE A 329 -4.59 25.39 -20.81
CA ILE A 329 -4.14 24.61 -21.99
C ILE A 329 -4.22 25.52 -23.23
N LYS A 330 -3.25 26.41 -23.40
CA LYS A 330 -3.06 27.19 -24.62
C LYS A 330 -1.76 26.76 -25.33
N SER A 331 -1.94 26.57 -26.64
CA SER A 331 -1.03 26.19 -27.74
C SER A 331 -0.21 24.91 -27.68
N GLU A 332 0.33 24.43 -26.56
CA GLU A 332 1.11 23.17 -26.55
C GLU A 332 0.98 22.38 -25.23
N PRO A 333 -0.09 21.59 -25.04
CA PRO A 333 -0.24 20.80 -23.83
C PRO A 333 0.77 19.64 -23.80
N THR A 334 1.43 19.46 -22.66
CA THR A 334 2.19 18.24 -22.35
C THR A 334 1.30 17.01 -22.49
N ALA A 335 1.88 15.83 -22.73
CA ALA A 335 1.12 14.58 -22.86
C ALA A 335 0.16 14.34 -21.68
N ALA A 336 0.62 14.59 -20.46
CA ALA A 336 -0.20 14.52 -19.24
C ALA A 336 -1.39 15.49 -19.26
N LYS A 337 -1.20 16.75 -19.69
CA LYS A 337 -2.30 17.74 -19.80
C LYS A 337 -3.31 17.37 -20.89
N LYS A 338 -2.88 16.74 -21.99
CA LYS A 338 -3.79 16.22 -23.04
C LYS A 338 -4.65 15.07 -22.51
N ILE A 339 -4.04 14.11 -21.83
CA ILE A 339 -4.70 12.96 -21.22
C ILE A 339 -5.74 13.42 -20.19
N MET A 340 -5.35 14.30 -19.27
CA MET A 340 -6.26 14.78 -18.23
C MET A 340 -7.40 15.68 -18.75
N ALA A 341 -7.15 16.50 -19.78
CA ALA A 341 -8.21 17.30 -20.40
C ALA A 341 -9.24 16.45 -21.16
N LYS A 342 -8.80 15.34 -21.77
CA LYS A 342 -9.67 14.36 -22.44
C LYS A 342 -10.53 13.60 -21.42
N ALA A 343 -9.93 13.23 -20.29
CA ALA A 343 -10.58 12.45 -19.23
C ALA A 343 -11.64 13.24 -18.45
N PHE A 344 -11.33 14.49 -18.07
CA PHE A 344 -12.12 15.21 -17.08
C PHE A 344 -12.82 16.47 -17.60
N GLY A 345 -12.59 16.83 -18.86
CA GLY A 345 -13.13 18.02 -19.52
C GLY A 345 -12.40 19.33 -19.19
N LYS A 346 -12.59 20.35 -20.03
CA LYS A 346 -12.12 21.72 -19.76
C LYS A 346 -13.16 22.46 -18.92
N LYS A 347 -12.98 22.49 -17.60
CA LYS A 347 -13.70 23.41 -16.71
C LYS A 347 -12.66 24.15 -15.86
N ASP A 348 -13.03 25.28 -15.26
CA ASP A 348 -12.22 26.05 -14.30
C ASP A 348 -11.96 25.20 -13.04
N LYS A 349 -11.13 24.17 -13.18
CA LYS A 349 -10.84 23.14 -12.19
C LYS A 349 -9.34 22.98 -12.09
N PHE A 350 -8.85 22.99 -10.87
CA PHE A 350 -7.49 22.58 -10.55
C PHE A 350 -7.54 21.22 -9.85
N TYR A 351 -6.55 20.40 -10.15
CA TYR A 351 -6.41 19.09 -9.52
C TYR A 351 -5.30 19.15 -8.50
N GLU A 352 -5.58 18.73 -7.28
CA GLU A 352 -4.57 18.65 -6.24
C GLU A 352 -3.96 17.25 -6.23
N PHE A 353 -2.64 17.18 -6.06
CA PHE A 353 -1.93 15.93 -5.80
C PHE A 353 -1.15 16.06 -4.50
N ARG A 354 -0.91 14.92 -3.85
CA ARG A 354 -0.12 14.81 -2.62
C ARG A 354 0.83 13.63 -2.76
N LEU A 355 2.12 13.90 -2.74
CA LEU A 355 3.15 12.88 -2.91
C LEU A 355 4.12 12.95 -1.74
N ASP A 356 4.58 11.79 -1.29
CA ASP A 356 5.71 11.68 -0.39
C ASP A 356 6.98 11.53 -1.23
N LEU A 357 7.91 12.47 -1.09
CA LEU A 357 9.17 12.51 -1.83
C LEU A 357 10.01 11.24 -1.64
N ASN A 358 9.89 10.56 -0.48
CA ASN A 358 10.64 9.34 -0.20
C ASN A 358 9.98 8.06 -0.73
N THR A 359 8.72 8.11 -1.18
CA THR A 359 8.02 6.95 -1.76
C THR A 359 7.66 7.14 -3.24
N ALA A 360 7.53 8.38 -3.71
CA ALA A 360 7.15 8.71 -5.08
C ALA A 360 8.07 8.06 -6.12
N THR A 361 7.46 7.51 -7.17
CA THR A 361 8.18 6.91 -8.30
C THR A 361 8.51 7.96 -9.36
N ALA A 362 9.45 7.65 -10.25
CA ALA A 362 9.75 8.51 -11.39
C ALA A 362 8.49 8.76 -12.24
N ASP A 363 7.65 7.74 -12.38
CA ASP A 363 6.41 7.82 -13.15
C ASP A 363 5.43 8.82 -12.52
N MET A 364 5.27 8.80 -11.20
CA MET A 364 4.44 9.79 -10.49
C MET A 364 4.92 11.22 -10.73
N PHE A 365 6.24 11.46 -10.68
CA PHE A 365 6.80 12.77 -11.01
C PHE A 365 6.54 13.17 -12.47
N ARG A 366 6.72 12.25 -13.42
CA ARG A 366 6.42 12.50 -14.84
C ARG A 366 4.95 12.85 -15.06
N MET A 367 4.05 12.19 -14.33
CA MET A 367 2.60 12.35 -14.46
C MET A 367 2.12 13.71 -13.97
N ILE A 368 2.73 14.26 -12.92
CA ILE A 368 2.47 15.64 -12.48
C ILE A 368 3.21 16.68 -13.33
N GLY A 369 4.06 16.27 -14.29
CA GLY A 369 4.65 17.14 -15.31
C GLY A 369 6.15 17.36 -15.23
N PHE A 370 6.90 16.61 -14.41
CA PHE A 370 8.36 16.66 -14.43
C PHE A 370 8.90 16.02 -15.71
N ALA A 371 10.01 16.55 -16.23
CA ALA A 371 10.72 15.91 -17.32
C ALA A 371 11.29 14.56 -16.87
N GLU A 372 11.38 13.60 -17.80
CA GLU A 372 11.86 12.24 -17.52
C GLU A 372 13.23 12.22 -16.84
N ALA A 373 14.19 13.01 -17.32
CA ALA A 373 15.52 13.11 -16.74
C ALA A 373 15.49 13.67 -15.30
N ASP A 374 14.63 14.64 -15.01
CA ASP A 374 14.53 15.24 -13.68
C ASP A 374 13.82 14.31 -12.68
N ALA A 375 12.79 13.59 -13.15
CA ALA A 375 12.12 12.55 -12.37
C ALA A 375 13.08 11.40 -12.00
N ALA A 376 13.87 10.92 -12.96
CA ALA A 376 14.91 9.92 -12.71
C ALA A 376 15.96 10.42 -11.73
N LYS A 377 16.40 11.69 -11.88
CA LYS A 377 17.39 12.31 -10.99
C LYS A 377 16.91 12.41 -9.53
N LEU A 378 15.63 12.68 -9.30
CA LEU A 378 15.03 12.68 -7.96
C LEU A 378 15.07 11.29 -7.31
N VAL A 379 14.68 10.27 -8.06
CA VAL A 379 14.72 8.87 -7.59
C VAL A 379 16.16 8.42 -7.34
N GLU A 380 17.09 8.71 -8.24
CA GLU A 380 18.51 8.36 -8.06
C GLU A 380 19.12 9.05 -6.84
N ALA A 381 18.82 10.33 -6.62
CA ALA A 381 19.30 11.07 -5.45
C ALA A 381 18.77 10.48 -4.14
N ARG A 382 17.50 10.07 -4.11
CA ARG A 382 16.90 9.36 -2.97
C ARG A 382 17.61 8.02 -2.75
N ASP A 383 17.71 7.20 -3.79
CA ASP A 383 18.21 5.83 -3.68
C ASP A 383 19.70 5.81 -3.28
N LYS A 384 20.50 6.79 -3.73
CA LYS A 384 21.89 6.97 -3.30
C LYS A 384 22.05 7.23 -1.80
N THR A 385 21.05 7.85 -1.17
CA THR A 385 21.04 8.18 0.26
C THR A 385 20.15 7.25 1.08
N GLY A 386 19.49 6.29 0.44
CA GLY A 386 18.41 5.47 0.98
C GLY A 386 17.08 6.22 1.00
N PHE A 387 17.05 7.39 1.62
CA PHE A 387 15.93 8.32 1.66
C PHE A 387 16.44 9.73 1.99
N PHE A 388 15.71 10.75 1.56
CA PHE A 388 15.97 12.12 1.98
C PHE A 388 15.67 12.27 3.48
N LYS A 389 16.51 13.05 4.17
CA LYS A 389 16.46 13.22 5.62
C LYS A 389 16.26 14.70 5.97
N GLY A 390 15.20 14.97 6.73
CA GLY A 390 14.93 16.28 7.34
C GLY A 390 14.68 17.41 6.33
N GLY A 391 14.14 18.52 6.83
CA GLY A 391 13.92 19.71 6.02
C GLY A 391 12.65 19.70 5.17
N ASN A 392 12.55 20.70 4.30
CA ASN A 392 11.39 20.96 3.48
C ASN A 392 11.47 20.16 2.16
N PRO A 393 10.48 19.31 1.82
CA PRO A 393 10.52 18.47 0.61
C PRO A 393 10.62 19.29 -0.68
N VAL A 394 9.99 20.46 -0.74
CA VAL A 394 10.05 21.37 -1.90
C VAL A 394 11.46 21.93 -2.08
N ASN A 395 12.15 22.25 -0.99
CA ASN A 395 13.54 22.71 -1.06
C ASN A 395 14.48 21.59 -1.54
N ILE A 396 14.25 20.35 -1.14
CA ILE A 396 15.02 19.20 -1.63
C ILE A 396 14.80 19.00 -3.13
N ILE A 397 13.53 19.06 -3.58
CA ILE A 397 13.22 18.99 -5.01
C ILE A 397 14.01 20.07 -5.76
N LYS A 398 13.96 21.32 -5.27
CA LYS A 398 14.73 22.45 -5.84
C LYS A 398 16.23 22.17 -5.91
N GLN A 399 16.83 21.65 -4.83
CA GLN A 399 18.27 21.33 -4.80
C GLN A 399 18.65 20.23 -5.80
N VAL A 400 17.81 19.21 -5.97
CA VAL A 400 18.10 18.09 -6.86
C VAL A 400 17.92 18.48 -8.33
N VAL A 401 16.82 19.15 -8.69
CA VAL A 401 16.56 19.52 -10.10
C VAL A 401 17.26 20.81 -10.53
N GLY A 402 17.65 21.66 -9.58
CA GLY A 402 18.28 22.96 -9.80
C GLY A 402 17.28 24.11 -9.94
N ASP A 403 17.72 25.33 -9.62
CA ASP A 403 16.87 26.52 -9.48
C ASP A 403 16.06 26.86 -10.74
N GLU A 404 16.68 26.81 -11.92
CA GLU A 404 16.01 27.13 -13.18
C GLU A 404 14.89 26.14 -13.50
N ARG A 405 15.17 24.83 -13.37
CA ARG A 405 14.20 23.76 -13.60
C ARG A 405 13.08 23.82 -12.57
N PHE A 406 13.42 23.99 -11.30
CA PHE A 406 12.46 24.16 -10.23
C PHE A 406 11.54 25.35 -10.46
N GLY A 407 12.07 26.50 -10.90
CA GLY A 407 11.27 27.68 -11.24
C GLY A 407 10.18 27.38 -12.28
N LYS A 408 10.52 26.63 -13.33
CA LYS A 408 9.57 26.20 -14.38
C LYS A 408 8.50 25.25 -13.86
N TYR A 409 8.87 24.30 -13.01
CA TYR A 409 7.89 23.39 -12.40
C TYR A 409 6.98 24.14 -11.42
N ASN A 410 7.57 24.96 -10.55
CA ASN A 410 6.83 25.64 -9.49
C ASN A 410 5.89 26.73 -10.02
N SER A 411 6.21 27.37 -11.15
CA SER A 411 5.30 28.32 -11.80
C SER A 411 4.01 27.69 -12.31
N VAL A 412 3.98 26.37 -12.47
CA VAL A 412 2.80 25.63 -12.96
C VAL A 412 2.15 24.82 -11.84
N LEU A 413 2.95 24.19 -10.98
CA LEU A 413 2.49 23.23 -9.99
C LEU A 413 2.25 23.83 -8.61
N ASN A 414 2.77 25.03 -8.32
CA ASN A 414 2.66 25.68 -7.00
C ASN A 414 2.98 24.72 -5.86
N LEU A 415 4.17 24.11 -5.90
CA LEU A 415 4.59 23.09 -4.95
C LEU A 415 4.72 23.69 -3.54
N ALA A 416 4.13 23.02 -2.56
CA ALA A 416 4.19 23.40 -1.15
C ALA A 416 4.42 22.17 -0.27
N PRO A 417 5.10 22.31 0.88
CA PRO A 417 5.11 21.27 1.90
C PRO A 417 3.68 20.94 2.32
N TYR A 418 3.41 19.67 2.54
CA TYR A 418 2.12 19.19 3.01
C TYR A 418 2.26 18.54 4.38
N ASP A 419 1.47 19.01 5.33
CA ASP A 419 1.44 18.45 6.69
C ASP A 419 0.33 17.40 6.77
N HIS A 420 0.70 16.15 6.46
CA HIS A 420 -0.22 15.02 6.49
C HIS A 420 -0.71 14.62 7.90
N SER A 421 -0.14 15.23 8.96
CA SER A 421 -0.54 14.97 10.34
C SER A 421 -1.75 15.77 10.80
N LYS A 422 -2.05 16.87 10.10
CA LYS A 422 -3.25 17.65 10.34
C LYS A 422 -4.43 16.92 9.70
N ALA A 423 -5.40 16.55 10.54
CA ALA A 423 -6.59 15.79 10.18
C ALA A 423 -7.49 16.58 9.21
N ASP A 424 -7.09 16.67 7.95
CA ASP A 424 -7.84 17.30 6.85
C ASP A 424 -8.11 16.28 5.73
N ALA A 425 -8.23 14.99 6.07
CA ALA A 425 -8.63 13.95 5.13
C ALA A 425 -10.04 14.16 4.54
N ILE A 426 -10.85 15.09 5.09
CA ILE A 426 -12.23 15.36 4.61
C ILE A 426 -12.58 16.87 4.59
N ALA A 427 -11.94 17.73 5.40
CA ALA A 427 -12.40 19.11 5.60
C ALA A 427 -11.99 20.12 4.50
N GLN A 428 -11.06 19.76 3.60
CA GLN A 428 -10.58 20.68 2.53
C GLN A 428 -11.18 20.43 1.14
N TYR A 429 -12.22 19.59 1.00
CA TYR A 429 -13.01 19.52 -0.25
C TYR A 429 -14.00 20.70 -0.39
N LYS A 430 -13.60 21.90 0.04
CA LYS A 430 -14.35 23.12 -0.25
C LYS A 430 -14.13 23.45 -1.72
N GLU A 431 -15.18 23.21 -2.50
CA GLU A 431 -15.51 23.86 -3.76
C GLU A 431 -14.32 24.00 -4.74
N GLN A 432 -14.05 22.94 -5.54
CA GLN A 432 -13.43 22.95 -6.90
C GLN A 432 -12.25 21.98 -7.13
N SER A 433 -11.66 21.35 -6.12
CA SER A 433 -10.52 20.42 -6.31
C SER A 433 -10.93 18.95 -6.44
N LEU A 434 -10.42 18.26 -7.46
CA LEU A 434 -10.42 16.79 -7.56
C LEU A 434 -9.03 16.27 -7.16
N ALA A 435 -8.97 15.29 -6.26
CA ALA A 435 -7.73 14.59 -5.95
C ALA A 435 -7.36 13.67 -7.13
N LEU A 436 -6.12 13.74 -7.61
CA LEU A 436 -5.63 12.86 -8.67
C LEU A 436 -4.87 11.68 -8.07
N TRP A 437 -5.36 10.48 -8.33
CA TRP A 437 -4.60 9.26 -8.11
C TRP A 437 -3.72 9.02 -9.35
N PRO A 438 -2.39 8.86 -9.22
CA PRO A 438 -1.53 8.57 -10.36
C PRO A 438 -1.98 7.34 -11.15
N GLU A 439 -2.50 6.29 -10.52
CA GLU A 439 -3.01 5.12 -11.25
C GLU A 439 -4.23 5.41 -12.14
N ASP A 440 -5.08 6.36 -11.76
CA ASP A 440 -6.18 6.82 -12.63
C ASP A 440 -5.62 7.50 -13.89
N ILE A 441 -4.51 8.23 -13.78
CA ILE A 441 -3.88 8.92 -14.91
C ILE A 441 -3.16 7.93 -15.85
N ALA A 442 -2.60 6.84 -15.35
CA ALA A 442 -1.97 5.81 -16.18
C ALA A 442 -3.01 5.04 -17.02
N LYS A 443 -4.20 4.77 -16.45
CA LYS A 443 -5.34 4.16 -17.16
C LYS A 443 -5.93 5.08 -18.23
N LEU A 444 -5.88 6.40 -18.02
CA LEU A 444 -6.38 7.40 -18.99
C LEU A 444 -5.52 7.55 -20.26
N GLY A 445 -4.32 6.96 -20.28
CA GLY A 445 -3.41 6.95 -21.44
C GLY A 445 -3.60 5.79 -22.42
N ASN A 446 -4.40 4.78 -22.05
CA ASN A 446 -4.69 3.59 -22.87
C ASN A 446 -6.04 3.68 -23.58
#